data_AF-A0A183KP74-F1
#
_entry.id   AF-A0A183KP74-F1
#
_cell.length_a   1.000
_cell.length_b   1.000
_cell.length_c   1.000
_cell.angle_alpha   90.00
_cell.angle_beta   90.00
_cell.angle_gamma   90.00
#
_symmetry.space_group_name_H-M   'P 1'
#
loop_
_entity.id
_entity.type
_entity.pdbx_description
1 polymer ?
#
loop_
_entity_poly.entity_id
_entity_poly.type
_entity_poly.pdbx_seq_one_letter_code
_entity_poly.pdbx_strand_id
1 'polypeptide(L)'
;LNSSSGNRRKPERPVKNKEGEVITNIEEQQNRWVKHFKRLLNRPAPLNPPNIEAAPTDLPINVGPPTIEEISMAIRQIKSGKAAGPDNIPTEALKSRRSGNCKDTPHSLQ
;
A
#
# COMPACT_ATOMS: atom_id res chain seq x y z
N LEU A 1 -35.72 17.95 2.82
CA LEU A 1 -35.11 18.24 1.50
C LEU A 1 -33.66 18.64 1.76
N ASN A 2 -32.71 17.73 1.57
CA ASN A 2 -31.29 17.98 1.83
C ASN A 2 -30.59 18.40 0.52
N SER A 3 -29.97 19.58 0.57
CA SER A 3 -29.24 20.21 -0.54
C SER A 3 -28.05 19.39 -1.04
N SER A 4 -27.84 19.48 -2.35
CA SER A 4 -26.96 18.71 -3.22
C SER A 4 -25.48 18.67 -2.82
N SER A 5 -24.89 17.48 -2.79
CA SER A 5 -23.45 17.32 -2.84
C SER A 5 -22.96 17.65 -4.25
N GLY A 6 -22.22 18.76 -4.38
CA GLY A 6 -21.64 19.19 -5.64
C GLY A 6 -20.65 18.15 -6.16
N ASN A 7 -21.03 17.46 -7.25
CA ASN A 7 -20.12 16.64 -8.04
C ASN A 7 -19.04 17.53 -8.65
N ARG A 8 -17.90 17.69 -7.96
CA ARG A 8 -16.69 18.26 -8.58
C ARG A 8 -16.07 17.21 -9.51
N ARG A 9 -16.71 16.96 -10.66
CA ARG A 9 -16.05 16.29 -11.77
C ARG A 9 -14.93 17.23 -12.21
N LYS A 10 -13.68 16.89 -11.90
CA LYS A 10 -12.53 17.58 -12.50
C LYS A 10 -12.71 17.44 -14.02
N PRO A 11 -12.72 18.53 -14.81
CA PRO A 11 -12.69 18.38 -16.25
C PRO A 11 -11.43 17.59 -16.59
N GLU A 12 -11.60 16.53 -17.39
CA GLU A 12 -10.49 15.80 -17.97
C GLU A 12 -9.64 16.82 -18.72
N ARG A 13 -8.35 16.92 -18.37
CA ARG A 13 -7.46 17.89 -19.00
C ARG A 13 -7.17 17.39 -20.42
N PRO A 14 -7.53 18.14 -21.47
CA PRO A 14 -7.31 17.68 -22.83
C PRO A 14 -5.81 17.52 -23.09
N VAL A 15 -5.43 16.45 -23.81
CA VAL A 15 -4.04 16.24 -24.22
C VAL A 15 -3.70 17.24 -25.30
N LYS A 16 -2.57 17.93 -25.15
CA LYS A 16 -2.12 18.97 -26.08
C LYS A 16 -0.90 18.53 -26.90
N ASN A 17 -0.85 18.97 -28.15
CA ASN A 17 0.33 18.85 -29.00
C ASN A 17 1.47 19.78 -28.50
N LYS A 18 2.59 19.84 -29.23
CA LYS A 18 3.76 20.65 -28.82
C LYS A 18 3.50 22.16 -29.02
N GLU A 19 2.53 22.51 -29.84
CA GLU A 19 2.03 23.87 -30.10
C GLU A 19 0.98 24.32 -29.07
N GLY A 20 0.53 23.42 -28.18
CA GLY A 20 -0.45 23.74 -27.13
C GLY A 20 -1.92 23.59 -27.56
N GLU A 21 -2.17 23.06 -28.75
CA GLU A 21 -3.49 22.78 -29.30
C GLU A 21 -4.01 21.42 -28.80
N VAL A 22 -5.33 21.31 -28.64
CA VAL A 22 -5.97 20.09 -28.15
C VAL A 22 -5.97 19.03 -29.24
N ILE A 23 -5.48 17.84 -28.90
CA ILE A 23 -5.54 16.66 -29.76
C ILE A 23 -6.89 15.98 -29.56
N THR A 24 -7.66 15.82 -30.64
CA THR A 24 -8.98 15.17 -30.62
C THR A 24 -8.93 13.75 -31.19
N ASN A 25 -7.91 13.40 -31.96
CA ASN A 25 -7.72 12.08 -32.55
C ASN A 25 -6.99 11.13 -31.58
N ILE A 26 -7.56 9.95 -31.37
CA ILE A 26 -7.02 8.90 -30.48
C ILE A 26 -5.62 8.45 -30.92
N GLU A 27 -5.40 8.26 -32.22
CA GLU A 27 -4.11 7.84 -32.76
C GLU A 27 -3.02 8.89 -32.50
N GLU A 28 -3.34 10.16 -32.70
CA GLU A 28 -2.43 11.27 -32.40
C GLU A 28 -2.14 11.37 -30.91
N GLN A 29 -3.12 11.11 -30.06
CA GLN A 29 -2.94 11.07 -28.61
C GLN A 29 -2.00 9.91 -28.22
N GLN A 30 -2.18 8.72 -28.79
CA GLN A 30 -1.28 7.58 -28.58
C GLN A 30 0.14 7.89 -29.06
N ASN A 31 0.29 8.46 -30.25
CA ASN A 31 1.60 8.89 -30.78
C ASN A 31 2.26 9.95 -29.87
N ARG A 32 1.46 10.87 -29.31
CA ARG A 32 1.93 11.87 -28.35
C ARG A 32 2.42 11.23 -27.04
N TRP A 33 1.72 10.19 -26.55
CA TRP A 33 2.14 9.40 -25.40
C TRP A 33 3.42 8.63 -25.68
N VAL A 34 3.50 7.90 -26.78
CA VAL A 34 4.69 7.14 -27.21
C VAL A 34 5.90 8.06 -27.28
N LYS A 35 5.79 9.22 -27.93
CA LYS A 35 6.87 10.21 -28.02
C LYS A 35 7.28 10.75 -26.64
N HIS A 36 6.32 11.02 -25.76
CA HIS A 36 6.60 11.51 -24.41
C HIS A 36 7.37 10.49 -23.58
N PHE A 37 6.87 9.25 -23.51
CA PHE A 37 7.48 8.18 -22.73
C PHE A 37 8.82 7.76 -23.31
N LYS A 38 8.97 7.72 -24.64
CA LYS A 38 10.27 7.45 -25.27
C LYS A 38 11.33 8.44 -24.81
N ARG A 39 11.01 9.75 -24.78
CA ARG A 39 11.93 10.78 -24.29
C ARG A 39 12.20 10.67 -22.79
N LEU A 40 11.18 10.36 -22.01
CA LEU A 40 11.28 10.31 -20.54
C LEU A 40 12.10 9.09 -20.07
N LEU A 41 11.83 7.92 -20.64
CA LEU A 41 12.39 6.65 -20.19
C LEU A 41 13.74 6.31 -20.84
N ASN A 42 14.00 6.79 -22.07
CA ASN A 42 15.28 6.55 -22.76
C ASN A 42 16.28 7.70 -22.59
N ARG A 43 16.18 8.48 -21.51
CA ARG A 43 17.15 9.53 -21.20
C ARG A 43 18.48 8.85 -20.82
N PRO A 44 19.62 9.23 -21.42
CA PRO A 44 20.91 8.68 -21.03
C PRO A 44 21.21 9.03 -19.57
N ALA A 45 22.00 8.17 -18.91
CA ALA A 45 22.49 8.47 -17.57
C ALA A 45 23.18 9.85 -17.56
N PRO A 46 22.96 10.66 -16.51
CA PRO A 46 23.65 11.95 -16.40
C PRO A 46 25.17 11.71 -16.33
N LEU A 47 25.96 12.57 -16.99
CA LEU A 47 27.42 12.49 -17.01
C LEU A 47 28.02 12.57 -15.59
N ASN A 48 27.39 13.37 -14.75
CA ASN A 48 27.72 13.50 -13.34
C ASN A 48 26.64 12.76 -12.54
N PRO A 49 26.89 11.53 -12.08
CA PRO A 49 25.96 10.88 -11.17
C PRO A 49 25.84 11.73 -9.89
N PRO A 50 24.64 11.83 -9.30
CA PRO A 50 24.49 12.46 -8.00
C PRO A 50 25.39 11.74 -6.98
N ASN A 51 26.18 12.51 -6.21
CA ASN A 51 26.88 11.96 -5.06
C ASN A 51 25.87 11.71 -3.93
N ILE A 52 25.33 10.50 -3.87
CA ILE A 52 24.40 10.07 -2.83
C ILE A 52 25.23 9.31 -1.81
N GLU A 53 25.31 9.84 -0.58
CA GLU A 53 25.90 9.10 0.53
C GLU A 53 25.11 7.80 0.74
N ALA A 54 25.83 6.70 0.93
CA ALA A 54 25.20 5.42 1.21
C ALA A 54 24.35 5.56 2.49
N ALA A 55 23.09 5.14 2.42
CA ALA A 55 22.29 5.00 3.62
C ALA A 55 23.01 4.01 4.56
N PRO A 56 23.01 4.26 5.89
CA PRO A 56 23.51 3.29 6.84
C PRO A 56 22.83 1.94 6.64
N THR A 57 23.60 0.92 6.23
CA THR A 57 23.09 -0.43 5.94
C THR A 57 22.69 -1.17 7.21
N ASP A 58 23.29 -0.80 8.35
CA ASP A 58 23.08 -1.46 9.63
C ASP A 58 21.92 -0.83 10.39
N LEU A 59 20.71 -1.04 9.88
CA LEU A 59 19.52 -0.89 10.70
C LEU A 59 19.39 -2.18 11.53
N PRO A 60 19.30 -2.11 12.87
CA PRO A 60 19.09 -3.27 13.72
C PRO A 60 17.65 -3.79 13.53
N ILE A 61 17.40 -4.43 12.39
CA ILE A 61 16.14 -5.07 12.06
C ILE A 61 16.29 -6.53 12.45
N ASN A 62 15.50 -6.95 13.44
CA ASN A 62 15.38 -8.36 13.78
C ASN A 62 14.69 -9.10 12.62
N VAL A 63 15.45 -9.93 11.90
CA VAL A 63 14.93 -10.82 10.84
C VAL A 63 14.53 -12.22 11.38
N GLY A 64 14.72 -12.44 12.68
CA GLY A 64 14.30 -13.66 13.34
C GLY A 64 12.78 -13.78 13.48
N PRO A 65 12.28 -14.95 13.91
CA PRO A 65 10.87 -15.12 14.23
C PRO A 65 10.40 -14.12 15.31
N PRO A 66 9.15 -13.64 15.26
CA PRO A 66 8.62 -12.77 16.29
C PRO A 66 8.51 -13.51 17.63
N THR A 67 8.79 -12.78 18.71
CA THR A 67 8.65 -13.25 20.09
C THR A 67 7.18 -13.27 20.52
N ILE A 68 6.87 -14.06 21.55
CA ILE A 68 5.52 -14.14 22.12
C ILE A 68 5.09 -12.78 22.68
N GLU A 69 6.03 -12.05 23.28
CA GLU A 69 5.83 -10.71 23.83
C GLU A 69 5.48 -9.70 22.74
N GLU A 70 6.22 -9.69 21.63
CA GLU A 70 5.92 -8.83 20.47
C GLU A 70 4.54 -9.12 19.89
N ILE A 71 4.19 -10.40 19.71
CA ILE A 71 2.87 -10.82 19.21
C ILE A 71 1.78 -10.36 20.18
N SER A 72 1.97 -10.55 21.48
CA SER A 72 1.03 -10.12 22.52
C SER A 72 0.82 -8.60 22.51
N MET A 73 1.90 -7.82 22.43
CA MET A 73 1.83 -6.36 22.33
C MET A 73 1.12 -5.90 21.05
N ALA A 74 1.45 -6.51 19.91
CA ALA A 74 0.82 -6.20 18.64
C ALA A 74 -0.70 -6.44 18.70
N ILE A 75 -1.15 -7.60 19.20
CA ILE A 75 -2.57 -7.93 19.37
C ILE A 75 -3.29 -6.89 20.25
N ARG A 76 -2.65 -6.44 21.34
CA ARG A 76 -3.21 -5.40 22.24
C ARG A 76 -3.38 -4.05 21.55
N GLN A 77 -2.49 -3.69 20.63
CA GLN A 77 -2.54 -2.42 19.89
C GLN A 77 -3.58 -2.41 18.76
N ILE A 78 -4.05 -3.57 18.30
CA ILE A 78 -5.07 -3.62 17.25
C ILE A 78 -6.32 -2.86 17.70
N LYS A 79 -6.92 -2.03 16.84
CA LYS A 79 -8.16 -1.29 17.16
C LYS A 79 -9.39 -2.18 16.97
N SER A 80 -10.33 -2.17 17.93
CA SER A 80 -11.64 -2.82 17.79
C SER A 80 -12.57 -2.04 16.85
N GLY A 81 -13.64 -2.68 16.38
CA GLY A 81 -14.66 -2.07 15.54
C GLY A 81 -14.26 -1.91 14.07
N LYS A 82 -13.20 -2.59 13.62
CA LYS A 82 -12.88 -2.69 12.19
C LYS A 82 -13.77 -3.77 11.54
N ALA A 83 -14.17 -3.54 10.30
CA ALA A 83 -14.87 -4.54 9.50
C ALA A 83 -14.02 -5.81 9.34
N ALA A 84 -14.66 -6.97 9.37
CA ALA A 84 -13.99 -8.24 9.12
C ALA A 84 -13.47 -8.32 7.68
N GLY A 85 -12.40 -9.08 7.49
CA GLY A 85 -11.89 -9.38 6.16
C GLY A 85 -12.78 -10.37 5.40
N PRO A 86 -12.37 -10.81 4.21
CA PRO A 86 -13.06 -11.85 3.43
C PRO A 86 -13.20 -13.19 4.17
N ASP A 87 -12.35 -13.42 5.18
CA ASP A 87 -12.40 -14.57 6.09
C ASP A 87 -13.53 -14.47 7.14
N ASN A 88 -14.23 -13.32 7.20
CA ASN A 88 -15.28 -13.02 8.18
C ASN A 88 -14.80 -13.07 9.64
N ILE A 89 -13.49 -12.93 9.90
CA ILE A 89 -12.94 -12.95 11.26
C ILE A 89 -12.93 -11.53 11.82
N PRO A 90 -13.70 -11.23 12.88
CA PRO A 90 -13.69 -9.91 13.51
C PRO A 90 -12.40 -9.70 14.32
N THR A 91 -11.97 -8.46 14.43
CA THR A 91 -10.73 -8.10 15.13
C THR A 91 -10.77 -8.46 16.63
N GLU A 92 -11.96 -8.48 17.21
CA GLU A 92 -12.23 -8.83 18.59
C GLU A 92 -11.88 -10.30 18.90
N ALA A 93 -12.02 -11.19 17.91
CA ALA A 93 -11.67 -12.60 18.07
C ALA A 93 -10.17 -12.81 18.33
N LEU A 94 -9.33 -11.90 17.81
CA LEU A 94 -7.88 -11.97 18.04
C LEU A 94 -7.49 -11.53 19.46
N LYS A 95 -8.31 -10.67 20.10
CA LYS A 95 -8.06 -10.14 21.44
C LYS A 95 -8.60 -11.03 22.56
N SER A 96 -9.54 -11.92 22.26
CA SER A 96 -10.24 -12.74 23.25
C SER A 96 -9.40 -13.90 23.80
N ARG A 97 -8.30 -14.26 23.13
CA ARG A 97 -7.33 -15.25 23.61
C ARG A 97 -6.47 -14.66 24.74
N ARG A 98 -7.09 -14.40 25.90
CA ARG A 98 -6.35 -14.41 27.17
C ARG A 98 -5.75 -15.80 27.32
N SER A 99 -4.50 -15.87 27.79
CA SER A 99 -3.81 -17.12 28.10
C SER A 99 -4.61 -17.90 29.16
N GLY A 100 -5.63 -18.62 28.70
CA GLY A 100 -6.23 -19.73 29.40
C GLY A 100 -5.22 -20.85 29.28
N ASN A 101 -4.50 -21.07 30.37
CA ASN A 101 -3.85 -22.29 30.78
C ASN A 101 -4.78 -23.50 30.58
N CYS A 102 -4.91 -23.98 29.34
CA CYS A 102 -5.43 -25.30 29.04
C CYS A 102 -4.39 -26.32 29.54
N LYS A 103 -4.65 -26.89 30.72
CA LYS A 103 -3.99 -28.11 31.16
C LYS A 103 -4.71 -29.26 30.47
N ASP A 104 -4.28 -29.59 29.25
CA ASP A 104 -4.70 -30.83 28.61
C ASP A 104 -4.06 -31.98 29.39
N THR A 105 -4.79 -32.53 30.37
CA THR A 105 -4.49 -33.86 30.90
C THR A 105 -4.79 -34.87 29.79
N PRO A 106 -3.81 -35.68 29.33
CA PRO A 106 -4.14 -36.77 28.44
C PRO A 106 -4.98 -37.77 29.23
N HIS A 107 -6.21 -37.98 28.78
CA HIS A 107 -7.04 -39.06 29.26
C HIS A 107 -6.34 -40.36 28.86
N SER A 108 -5.78 -41.09 29.83
CA SER A 108 -5.36 -42.48 29.64
C SER A 108 -6.56 -43.24 29.08
N LEU A 109 -6.39 -43.80 27.87
CA LEU A 109 -7.21 -44.88 27.40
C LEU A 109 -6.66 -46.14 28.05
N GLN A 110 -7.50 -46.75 28.90
CA GLN A 110 -7.35 -48.14 29.30
C GLN A 110 -7.85 -49.03 28.19
#